data_AF-A0AAU6HAB1-F1
#
_entry.id   AF-A0AAU6HAB1-F1
#
_cell.length_a   1.000
_cell.length_b   1.000
_cell.length_c   1.000
_cell.angle_alpha   90.00
_cell.angle_beta   90.00
_cell.angle_gamma   90.00
#
_symmetry.space_group_name_H-M   'P 1'
#
loop_
_entity.id
_entity.type
_entity.pdbx_description
1 polymer ?
#
loop_
_entity_poly.entity_id
_entity_poly.type
_entity_poly.pdbx_seq_one_letter_code
_entity_poly.pdbx_strand_id
1 'polypeptide(L)'
;MRNAKNTIFELLHRAGVFRDDAEELIALVEAGAIAEAHGEAEKAAGVPAGREEPYAVGWQDGARALGDELVRVAERAVDRAVGEAAGGAAGGHHPVGRMDVERAKVAVTPLYLAFSDASDLDPEVSDDVLTAVLGTMSVVGRARYAGRLEQFTDSHRQRLERLYTQYGPRSRIAVHGRYSLLHSPSSVAVLERLISAPSALRVEWEQAELPPAWLEGLSKAWHASEGTAG
;
A
#
# COMPACT_ATOMS: atom_id res chain seq x y z
N MET A 1 36.26 6.96 -16.46
CA MET A 1 34.93 7.49 -16.84
C MET A 1 34.05 7.37 -15.61
N ARG A 2 33.75 8.49 -14.93
CA ARG A 2 33.07 8.48 -13.62
C ARG A 2 31.59 8.18 -13.85
N ASN A 3 31.11 7.02 -13.39
CA ASN A 3 29.72 6.61 -13.52
C ASN A 3 28.83 7.62 -12.76
N ALA A 4 27.78 8.14 -13.41
CA ALA A 4 26.84 9.09 -12.81
C ALA A 4 26.24 8.53 -11.50
N LYS A 5 25.97 7.22 -11.47
CA LYS A 5 25.46 6.50 -10.29
C LYS A 5 26.44 6.57 -9.12
N ASN A 6 27.75 6.43 -9.37
CA ASN A 6 28.78 6.56 -8.32
C ASN A 6 28.89 7.99 -7.78
N THR A 7 28.66 9.00 -8.62
CA THR A 7 28.67 10.40 -8.17
C THR A 7 27.46 10.71 -7.29
N ILE A 8 26.30 10.12 -7.59
CA ILE A 8 25.09 10.25 -6.77
C ILE A 8 25.28 9.57 -5.41
N PHE A 9 25.89 8.38 -5.36
CA PHE A 9 26.24 7.72 -4.11
C PHE A 9 27.18 8.55 -3.24
N GLU A 10 28.21 9.17 -3.83
CA GLU A 10 29.14 10.04 -3.09
C GLU A 10 28.43 11.28 -2.52
N LEU A 11 27.49 11.87 -3.26
CA LEU A 11 26.73 13.03 -2.81
C LEU A 11 25.74 12.68 -1.69
N LEU A 12 25.04 11.54 -1.80
CA LEU A 12 24.12 11.04 -0.78
C LEU A 12 24.86 10.65 0.50
N HIS A 13 26.02 9.99 0.37
CA HIS A 13 26.87 9.67 1.50
C HIS A 13 27.34 10.93 2.24
N ARG A 14 27.68 12.00 1.51
CA ARG A 14 28.08 13.28 2.11
C ARG A 14 26.93 14.02 2.80
N ALA A 15 25.69 13.69 2.46
CA ALA A 15 24.48 14.16 3.14
C ALA A 15 24.08 13.27 4.34
N GLY A 16 24.87 12.24 4.67
CA GLY A 16 24.62 11.32 5.78
C GLY A 16 23.70 10.14 5.45
N VAL A 17 23.41 9.92 4.17
CA VAL A 17 22.60 8.79 3.70
C VAL A 17 23.51 7.59 3.45
N PHE A 18 23.25 6.46 4.09
CA PHE A 18 24.08 5.26 3.94
C PHE A 18 23.86 4.64 2.56
N ARG A 19 24.82 3.83 2.09
CA ARG A 19 24.83 3.30 0.72
C ARG A 19 23.56 2.50 0.41
N ASP A 20 23.08 1.73 1.37
CA ASP A 20 21.88 0.90 1.23
C ASP A 20 20.62 1.77 1.08
N ASP A 21 20.51 2.84 1.88
CA ASP A 21 19.44 3.85 1.74
C ASP A 21 19.52 4.62 0.41
N ALA A 22 20.73 4.87 -0.08
CA ALA A 22 20.95 5.55 -1.35
C ALA A 22 20.59 4.64 -2.54
N GLU A 23 20.81 3.33 -2.43
CA GLU A 23 20.38 2.35 -3.42
C GLU A 23 18.85 2.26 -3.48
N GLU A 24 18.20 2.26 -2.32
CA GLU A 24 16.75 2.29 -2.21
C GLU A 24 16.15 3.59 -2.80
N LEU A 25 16.74 4.75 -2.51
CA LEU A 25 16.29 6.04 -3.06
C LEU A 25 16.45 6.10 -4.58
N ILE A 26 17.55 5.56 -5.13
CA ILE A 26 17.76 5.51 -6.58
C ILE A 26 16.74 4.57 -7.22
N ALA A 27 16.50 3.40 -6.65
CA ALA A 27 15.48 2.48 -7.12
C ALA A 27 14.07 3.11 -7.06
N LEU A 28 13.79 3.92 -6.03
CA LEU A 28 12.53 4.64 -5.87
C LEU A 28 12.32 5.72 -6.94
N VAL A 29 13.38 6.48 -7.25
CA VAL A 29 13.35 7.49 -8.32
C VAL A 29 13.18 6.83 -9.67
N GLU A 30 13.85 5.70 -9.92
CA GLU A 30 13.70 4.92 -11.14
C GLU A 30 12.27 4.37 -11.26
N ALA A 31 11.70 3.81 -10.19
CA ALA A 31 10.32 3.31 -10.16
C ALA A 31 9.28 4.44 -10.33
N GLY A 32 9.51 5.59 -9.70
CA GLY A 32 8.67 6.79 -9.85
C GLY A 32 8.70 7.33 -11.28
N ALA A 33 9.89 7.41 -11.89
CA ALA A 33 10.05 7.82 -13.28
C ALA A 33 9.37 6.84 -14.25
N ILE A 34 9.41 5.54 -13.96
CA ILE A 34 8.68 4.52 -14.74
C ILE A 34 7.17 4.68 -14.57
N ALA A 35 6.67 4.93 -13.36
CA ALA A 35 5.25 5.15 -13.09
C ALA A 35 4.72 6.44 -13.75
N GLU A 36 5.52 7.51 -13.75
CA GLU A 36 5.21 8.76 -14.42
C GLU A 36 5.21 8.60 -15.95
N ALA A 37 6.21 7.90 -16.50
CA ALA A 37 6.24 7.53 -17.92
C ALA A 37 5.03 6.67 -18.33
N HIS A 38 4.53 5.83 -17.43
CA HIS A 38 3.28 5.07 -17.60
C HIS A 38 2.05 5.98 -17.68
N GLY A 39 1.91 6.93 -16.75
CA GLY A 39 0.80 7.89 -16.75
C GLY A 39 0.81 8.75 -18.02
N GLU A 40 1.98 9.08 -18.54
CA GLU A 40 2.12 9.85 -19.77
C GLU A 40 1.89 8.99 -21.03
N ALA A 41 2.26 7.71 -21.00
CA ALA A 41 1.95 6.75 -22.06
C ALA A 41 0.44 6.42 -22.14
N GLU A 42 -0.26 6.32 -21.00
CA GLU A 42 -1.73 6.18 -20.97
C GLU A 42 -2.45 7.43 -21.48
N LYS A 43 -1.98 8.64 -21.14
CA LYS A 43 -2.52 9.89 -21.71
C LYS A 43 -2.24 10.00 -23.21
N ALA A 44 -1.08 9.54 -23.67
CA ALA A 44 -0.73 9.48 -25.09
C ALA A 44 -1.47 8.38 -25.85
N ALA A 45 -2.09 7.41 -25.17
CA ALA A 45 -2.95 6.37 -25.74
C ALA A 45 -4.37 6.87 -26.09
N GLY A 46 -4.57 8.18 -26.21
CA GLY A 46 -5.74 8.75 -26.88
C GLY A 46 -5.82 8.26 -28.33
N VAL A 47 -6.99 7.74 -28.73
CA VAL A 47 -7.24 7.26 -30.09
C VAL A 47 -6.90 8.38 -31.09
N PRO A 48 -6.07 8.12 -32.12
CA PRO A 48 -5.86 9.10 -33.20
C PRO A 48 -7.21 9.47 -33.82
N ALA A 49 -7.55 10.76 -33.83
CA ALA A 49 -8.86 11.21 -34.29
C ALA A 49 -9.19 10.70 -35.70
N GLY A 50 -10.35 10.05 -35.86
CA GLY A 50 -10.91 9.67 -37.17
C GLY A 50 -10.88 8.19 -37.57
N ARG A 51 -10.93 7.22 -36.65
CA ARG A 51 -11.07 5.79 -36.98
C ARG A 51 -12.26 5.11 -36.29
N GLU A 52 -12.82 4.11 -36.97
CA GLU A 52 -14.06 3.39 -36.61
C GLU A 52 -13.97 2.65 -35.26
N GLU A 53 -15.11 2.51 -34.57
CA GLU A 53 -15.22 1.93 -33.21
C GLU A 53 -14.52 0.58 -32.98
N PRO A 54 -14.53 -0.40 -33.92
CA PRO A 54 -13.83 -1.67 -33.71
C PRO A 54 -12.30 -1.51 -33.63
N TYR A 55 -11.76 -0.52 -34.32
CA TYR A 55 -10.33 -0.20 -34.31
C TYR A 55 -9.92 0.48 -33.00
N ALA A 56 -10.79 1.32 -32.43
CA ALA A 56 -10.55 1.99 -31.17
C ALA A 56 -10.50 1.01 -29.99
N VAL A 57 -11.41 0.01 -29.96
CA VAL A 57 -11.44 -1.04 -28.93
C VAL A 57 -10.19 -1.94 -29.04
N GLY A 58 -9.87 -2.41 -30.25
CA GLY A 58 -8.67 -3.22 -30.47
C GLY A 58 -7.36 -2.50 -30.15
N TRP A 59 -7.31 -1.19 -30.36
CA TRP A 59 -6.17 -0.34 -30.00
C TRP A 59 -6.00 -0.21 -28.48
N GLN A 60 -7.09 0.03 -27.75
CA GLN A 60 -7.06 0.12 -26.29
C GLN A 60 -6.69 -1.22 -25.64
N ASP A 61 -7.23 -2.32 -26.12
CA ASP A 61 -6.92 -3.66 -25.61
C ASP A 61 -5.46 -4.04 -25.92
N GLY A 62 -4.97 -3.69 -27.12
CA GLY A 62 -3.56 -3.86 -27.49
C GLY A 62 -2.61 -3.02 -26.64
N ALA A 63 -2.96 -1.76 -26.35
CA ALA A 63 -2.17 -0.88 -25.50
C ALA A 63 -2.10 -1.38 -24.05
N ARG A 64 -3.22 -1.90 -23.51
CA ARG A 64 -3.26 -2.55 -22.19
C ARG A 64 -2.42 -3.82 -22.16
N ALA A 65 -2.56 -4.70 -23.16
CA ALA A 65 -1.79 -5.93 -23.23
C ALA A 65 -0.27 -5.67 -23.33
N LEU A 66 0.13 -4.64 -24.08
CA LEU A 66 1.53 -4.21 -24.16
C LEU A 66 2.01 -3.62 -22.82
N GLY A 67 1.18 -2.82 -22.16
CA GLY A 67 1.46 -2.29 -20.82
C GLY A 67 1.68 -3.40 -19.80
N ASP A 68 0.80 -4.40 -19.77
CA ASP A 68 0.92 -5.57 -18.89
C ASP A 68 2.21 -6.36 -19.16
N GLU A 69 2.59 -6.53 -20.42
CA GLU A 69 3.83 -7.25 -20.76
C GLU A 69 5.09 -6.46 -20.40
N LEU A 70 5.07 -5.13 -20.58
CA LEU A 70 6.14 -4.25 -20.11
C LEU A 70 6.29 -4.30 -18.58
N VAL A 71 5.18 -4.37 -17.85
CA VAL A 71 5.19 -4.57 -16.39
C VAL A 71 5.87 -5.89 -16.03
N ARG A 72 5.52 -7.00 -16.69
CA ARG A 72 6.19 -8.30 -16.45
C ARG A 72 7.67 -8.30 -16.79
N VAL A 73 8.08 -7.52 -17.80
CA VAL A 73 9.51 -7.36 -18.14
C VAL A 73 10.22 -6.52 -17.08
N ALA A 74 9.61 -5.43 -16.62
CA ALA A 74 10.13 -4.58 -15.56
C ALA A 74 10.24 -5.33 -14.23
N GLU A 75 9.22 -6.10 -13.84
CA GLU A 75 9.23 -6.97 -12.66
C GLU A 75 10.39 -7.97 -12.72
N ARG A 76 10.55 -8.68 -13.85
CA ARG A 76 11.69 -9.59 -14.05
C ARG A 76 13.05 -8.91 -14.03
N ALA A 77 13.12 -7.64 -14.43
CA ALA A 77 14.36 -6.87 -14.40
C ALA A 77 14.70 -6.42 -12.98
N VAL A 78 13.71 -5.96 -12.21
CA VAL A 78 13.83 -5.61 -10.79
C VAL A 78 14.17 -6.84 -9.96
N ASP A 79 13.45 -7.95 -10.13
CA ASP A 79 13.71 -9.21 -9.41
C ASP A 79 15.15 -9.72 -9.68
N ARG A 80 15.65 -9.53 -10.90
CA ARG A 80 17.03 -9.90 -11.25
C ARG A 80 18.05 -8.94 -10.64
N ALA A 81 17.81 -7.64 -10.71
CA ALA A 81 18.71 -6.63 -10.16
C ALA A 81 18.81 -6.72 -8.64
N VAL A 82 17.69 -6.99 -7.97
CA VAL A 82 17.67 -7.19 -6.52
C VAL A 82 18.14 -8.59 -6.15
N GLY A 83 17.87 -9.61 -6.96
CA GLY A 83 18.42 -10.96 -6.78
C GLY A 83 19.95 -11.04 -6.93
N GLU A 84 20.54 -10.20 -7.79
CA GLU A 84 22.00 -10.06 -7.92
C GLU A 84 22.62 -9.29 -6.74
N ALA A 85 21.90 -8.31 -6.16
CA ALA A 85 22.29 -7.67 -4.91
C ALA A 85 22.13 -8.63 -3.70
N ALA A 86 21.15 -9.54 -3.76
CA ALA A 86 20.82 -10.54 -2.77
C ALA A 86 21.46 -11.92 -3.06
N GLY A 87 22.64 -11.96 -3.68
CA GLY A 87 23.45 -13.17 -3.90
C GLY A 87 23.89 -13.92 -2.63
N GLY A 88 23.19 -13.76 -1.51
CA GLY A 88 23.36 -14.49 -0.26
C GLY A 88 22.06 -15.04 0.37
N ALA A 89 20.85 -14.74 -0.12
CA ALA A 89 19.64 -15.31 0.48
C ALA A 89 18.52 -15.55 -0.54
N ALA A 90 18.12 -16.82 -0.64
CA ALA A 90 17.12 -17.35 -1.55
C ALA A 90 15.75 -16.65 -1.42
N GLY A 91 15.02 -16.66 -2.54
CA GLY A 91 13.70 -16.05 -2.75
C GLY A 91 12.82 -15.97 -1.50
N GLY A 92 12.65 -14.75 -1.02
CA GLY A 92 11.79 -14.40 0.11
C GLY A 92 11.14 -13.05 -0.17
N HIS A 93 9.93 -12.88 0.35
CA HIS A 93 9.22 -11.60 0.34
C HIS A 93 10.19 -10.49 0.77
N HIS A 94 10.35 -9.44 -0.04
CA HIS A 94 11.20 -8.33 0.34
C HIS A 94 10.71 -7.78 1.69
N PRO A 95 11.60 -7.57 2.68
CA PRO A 95 11.20 -7.07 3.98
C PRO A 95 10.47 -5.72 3.81
N VAL A 96 9.52 -5.43 4.69
CA VAL A 96 8.86 -4.12 4.70
C VAL A 96 9.86 -3.09 5.23
N GLY A 97 10.19 -2.12 4.39
CA GLY A 97 11.10 -1.04 4.76
C GLY A 97 10.38 0.07 5.52
N ARG A 98 11.14 0.87 6.27
CA ARG A 98 10.60 2.05 6.99
C ARG A 98 9.86 3.02 6.06
N MET A 99 10.37 3.23 4.84
CA MET A 99 9.75 4.12 3.87
C MET A 99 8.37 3.62 3.40
N ASP A 100 8.17 2.30 3.29
CA ASP A 100 6.87 1.73 2.96
C ASP A 100 5.84 2.02 4.07
N VAL A 101 6.26 1.90 5.34
CA VAL A 101 5.42 2.22 6.50
C VAL A 101 5.05 3.70 6.53
N GLU A 102 6.02 4.60 6.36
CA GLU A 102 5.77 6.05 6.32
C GLU A 102 4.83 6.44 5.17
N ARG A 103 5.01 5.86 3.97
CA ARG A 103 4.09 6.08 2.85
C ARG A 103 2.68 5.60 3.19
N ALA A 104 2.56 4.44 3.82
CA ALA A 104 1.27 3.91 4.24
C ALA A 104 0.60 4.83 5.27
N LYS A 105 1.33 5.34 6.27
CA LYS A 105 0.81 6.33 7.25
C LYS A 105 0.24 7.56 6.55
N VAL A 106 1.01 8.15 5.63
CA VAL A 106 0.59 9.33 4.88
C VAL A 106 -0.68 9.05 4.07
N ALA A 107 -0.82 7.84 3.51
CA ALA A 107 -1.99 7.44 2.75
C ALA A 107 -3.23 7.19 3.64
N VAL A 108 -3.09 6.50 4.77
CA VAL A 108 -4.24 6.15 5.63
C VAL A 108 -4.75 7.32 6.46
N THR A 109 -3.88 8.25 6.84
CA THR A 109 -4.25 9.38 7.72
C THR A 109 -5.39 10.24 7.18
N PRO A 110 -5.33 10.81 5.96
CA PRO A 110 -6.42 11.63 5.43
C PRO A 110 -7.72 10.84 5.26
N LEU A 111 -7.64 9.54 4.93
CA LEU A 111 -8.80 8.67 4.80
C LEU A 111 -9.49 8.43 6.15
N TYR A 112 -8.72 8.21 7.21
CA TYR A 112 -9.23 8.10 8.57
C TYR A 112 -9.82 9.42 9.08
N LEU A 113 -9.15 10.54 8.80
CA LEU A 113 -9.59 11.88 9.21
C LEU A 113 -10.93 12.30 8.58
N ALA A 114 -11.34 11.66 7.48
CA ALA A 114 -12.68 11.85 6.92
C ALA A 114 -13.81 11.34 7.85
N PHE A 115 -13.50 10.45 8.78
CA PHE A 115 -14.47 9.81 9.69
C PHE A 115 -14.20 10.08 11.18
N SER A 116 -12.99 10.52 11.53
CA SER A 116 -12.55 10.64 12.93
C SER A 116 -11.45 11.69 13.11
N ASP A 117 -11.55 12.51 14.14
CA ASP A 117 -10.69 13.69 14.35
C ASP A 117 -9.49 13.41 15.28
N ALA A 118 -9.42 12.21 15.88
CA ALA A 118 -8.44 11.86 16.91
C ALA A 118 -7.86 10.46 16.70
N SER A 119 -6.56 10.31 16.97
CA SER A 119 -5.86 9.03 17.03
C SER A 119 -5.31 8.83 18.44
N ASP A 120 -5.67 7.73 19.07
CA ASP A 120 -5.28 7.41 20.46
C ASP A 120 -4.33 6.21 20.55
N LEU A 121 -4.02 5.56 19.42
CA LEU A 121 -3.08 4.44 19.40
C LEU A 121 -1.64 4.94 19.39
N ASP A 122 -0.77 4.22 20.10
CA ASP A 122 0.67 4.45 20.10
C ASP A 122 1.23 4.43 18.67
N PRO A 123 2.04 5.43 18.27
CA PRO A 123 2.75 5.43 17.00
C PRO A 123 3.56 4.14 16.76
N GLU A 124 4.27 3.60 17.75
CA GLU A 124 5.08 2.38 17.57
C GLU A 124 4.21 1.18 17.21
N VAL A 125 3.10 1.00 17.93
CA VAL A 125 2.11 -0.04 17.63
C VAL A 125 1.48 0.16 16.25
N SER A 126 1.30 1.40 15.82
CA SER A 126 0.76 1.71 14.49
C SER A 126 1.75 1.29 13.38
N ASP A 127 3.06 1.33 13.64
CA ASP A 127 4.12 0.91 12.72
C ASP A 127 4.14 -0.61 12.56
N ASP A 128 4.04 -1.35 13.65
CA ASP A 128 3.97 -2.81 13.64
C ASP A 128 2.73 -3.30 12.89
N VAL A 129 1.58 -2.66 13.13
CA VAL A 129 0.33 -2.97 12.43
C VAL A 129 0.46 -2.72 10.92
N LEU A 130 1.04 -1.58 10.52
CA LEU A 130 1.24 -1.28 9.10
C LEU A 130 2.28 -2.19 8.47
N THR A 131 3.31 -2.58 9.21
CA THR A 131 4.31 -3.56 8.79
C THR A 131 3.65 -4.90 8.48
N ALA A 132 2.81 -5.43 9.37
CA ALA A 132 2.07 -6.67 9.14
C ALA A 132 1.14 -6.55 7.91
N VAL A 133 0.45 -5.42 7.74
CA VAL A 133 -0.41 -5.18 6.56
C VAL A 133 0.41 -5.20 5.26
N LEU A 134 1.54 -4.49 5.23
CA LEU A 134 2.42 -4.39 4.05
C LEU A 134 3.19 -5.69 3.78
N GLY A 135 3.38 -6.55 4.79
CA GLY A 135 3.92 -7.90 4.64
C GLY A 135 3.06 -8.78 3.75
N THR A 136 1.74 -8.55 3.74
CA THR A 136 0.79 -9.33 2.92
C THR A 136 0.86 -9.07 1.41
N MET A 137 1.77 -8.21 0.95
CA MET A 137 1.86 -7.75 -0.44
C MET A 137 3.30 -7.65 -0.95
N SER A 138 3.46 -7.80 -2.26
CA SER A 138 4.73 -7.56 -2.95
C SER A 138 5.09 -6.07 -2.97
N VAL A 139 6.35 -5.76 -3.28
CA VAL A 139 6.86 -4.38 -3.43
C VAL A 139 5.98 -3.54 -4.37
N VAL A 140 5.59 -4.13 -5.51
CA VAL A 140 4.69 -3.50 -6.48
C VAL A 140 3.31 -3.22 -5.88
N GLY A 141 2.80 -4.16 -5.06
CA GLY A 141 1.57 -3.98 -4.30
C GLY A 141 1.64 -2.80 -3.33
N ARG A 142 2.76 -2.67 -2.60
CA ARG A 142 3.01 -1.57 -1.65
C ARG A 142 3.06 -0.22 -2.36
N ALA A 143 3.71 -0.15 -3.53
CA ALA A 143 3.80 1.08 -4.32
C ALA A 143 2.42 1.59 -4.78
N ARG A 144 1.48 0.69 -5.06
CA ARG A 144 0.11 1.04 -5.50
C ARG A 144 -0.89 1.15 -4.35
N TYR A 145 -0.45 0.98 -3.10
CA TYR A 145 -1.36 0.76 -2.00
C TYR A 145 -2.21 1.98 -1.66
N ALA A 146 -1.68 3.19 -1.81
CA ALA A 146 -2.42 4.44 -1.58
C ALA A 146 -3.72 4.51 -2.42
N GLY A 147 -3.62 4.27 -3.73
CA GLY A 147 -4.80 4.26 -4.62
C GLY A 147 -5.79 3.13 -4.29
N ARG A 148 -5.31 1.99 -3.78
CA ARG A 148 -6.18 0.90 -3.31
C ARG A 148 -6.96 1.32 -2.06
N LEU A 149 -6.31 1.99 -1.11
CA LEU A 149 -6.94 2.48 0.11
C LEU A 149 -8.01 3.54 -0.19
N GLU A 150 -7.75 4.43 -1.15
CA GLU A 150 -8.73 5.40 -1.64
C GLU A 150 -9.96 4.69 -2.24
N GLN A 151 -9.74 3.76 -3.18
CA GLN A 151 -10.82 2.99 -3.80
C GLN A 151 -11.64 2.20 -2.77
N PHE A 152 -10.96 1.57 -1.80
CA PHE A 152 -11.61 0.85 -0.70
C PHE A 152 -12.51 1.77 0.12
N THR A 153 -11.97 2.93 0.51
CA THR A 153 -12.67 3.92 1.34
C THR A 153 -13.90 4.48 0.62
N ASP A 154 -13.78 4.81 -0.66
CA ASP A 154 -14.90 5.32 -1.45
C ASP A 154 -15.98 4.25 -1.65
N SER A 155 -15.58 3.01 -1.94
CA SER A 155 -16.53 1.91 -2.14
C SER A 155 -17.31 1.56 -0.87
N HIS A 156 -16.73 1.82 0.31
CA HIS A 156 -17.32 1.46 1.61
C HIS A 156 -17.67 2.66 2.49
N ARG A 157 -17.71 3.88 1.94
CA ARG A 157 -17.83 5.14 2.69
C ARG A 157 -18.94 5.11 3.74
N GLN A 158 -20.18 4.78 3.35
CA GLN A 158 -21.33 4.74 4.27
C GLN A 158 -21.17 3.71 5.40
N ARG A 159 -20.47 2.60 5.14
CA ARG A 159 -20.24 1.56 6.15
C ARG A 159 -19.16 2.00 7.13
N LEU A 160 -18.10 2.62 6.63
CA LEU A 160 -17.03 3.22 7.45
C LEU A 160 -17.58 4.33 8.35
N GLU A 161 -18.47 5.20 7.84
CA GLU A 161 -19.15 6.22 8.66
C GLU A 161 -19.91 5.60 9.83
N ARG A 162 -20.70 4.54 9.59
CA ARG A 162 -21.42 3.81 10.65
C ARG A 162 -20.46 3.16 11.64
N LEU A 163 -19.42 2.51 11.14
CA LEU A 163 -18.40 1.83 11.94
C LEU A 163 -17.73 2.81 12.91
N TYR A 164 -17.16 3.90 12.41
CA TYR A 164 -16.45 4.88 13.24
C TYR A 164 -17.39 5.68 14.15
N THR A 165 -18.65 5.91 13.74
CA THR A 165 -19.67 6.51 14.62
C THR A 165 -19.97 5.60 15.82
N GLN A 166 -20.10 4.29 15.59
CA GLN A 166 -20.51 3.34 16.62
C GLN A 166 -19.37 2.83 17.49
N TYR A 167 -18.17 2.71 16.94
CA TYR A 167 -17.02 2.04 17.58
C TYR A 167 -15.73 2.85 17.56
N GLY A 168 -15.67 3.97 16.85
CA GLY A 168 -14.50 4.85 16.80
C GLY A 168 -14.32 5.69 18.07
N PRO A 169 -13.35 6.61 18.10
CA PRO A 169 -12.97 7.37 19.29
C PRO A 169 -14.08 8.27 19.84
N ARG A 170 -15.05 8.67 19.01
CA ARG A 170 -16.21 9.45 19.45
C ARG A 170 -17.31 8.62 20.10
N SER A 171 -17.20 7.28 20.06
CA SER A 171 -18.23 6.38 20.55
C SER A 171 -18.18 6.19 22.06
N ARG A 172 -19.35 6.00 22.68
CA ARG A 172 -19.45 5.67 24.12
C ARG A 172 -19.09 4.22 24.43
N ILE A 173 -18.84 3.39 23.41
CA ILE A 173 -18.58 1.93 23.52
C ILE A 173 -17.06 1.66 23.55
N ALA A 174 -16.22 2.68 23.72
CA ALA A 174 -14.75 2.56 23.73
C ALA A 174 -14.22 1.70 24.91
N VAL A 175 -14.34 0.38 24.78
CA VAL A 175 -13.61 -0.61 25.58
C VAL A 175 -12.23 -0.70 24.96
N HIS A 176 -11.26 -0.04 25.60
CA HIS A 176 -9.88 0.22 25.17
C HIS A 176 -8.99 -1.04 24.93
N GLY A 177 -9.57 -2.23 24.79
CA GLY A 177 -8.83 -3.47 24.55
C GLY A 177 -9.06 -4.09 23.17
N ARG A 178 -10.32 -4.23 22.75
CA ARG A 178 -10.69 -4.99 21.53
C ARG A 178 -10.94 -4.12 20.30
N TYR A 179 -11.20 -2.83 20.52
CA TYR A 179 -11.51 -1.87 19.47
C TYR A 179 -10.38 -0.85 19.29
N SER A 180 -9.22 -1.05 19.93
CA SER A 180 -8.11 -0.10 19.97
C SER A 180 -7.62 0.30 18.57
N LEU A 181 -7.66 -0.60 17.59
CA LEU A 181 -7.33 -0.25 16.20
C LEU A 181 -8.24 0.83 15.61
N LEU A 182 -9.53 0.86 15.96
CA LEU A 182 -10.49 1.84 15.43
C LEU A 182 -10.21 3.27 15.92
N HIS A 183 -9.32 3.42 16.89
CA HIS A 183 -8.77 4.70 17.35
C HIS A 183 -7.45 5.05 16.64
N SER A 184 -7.10 4.37 15.55
CA SER A 184 -5.90 4.62 14.75
C SER A 184 -6.22 4.67 13.26
N PRO A 185 -5.53 5.53 12.49
CA PRO A 185 -5.55 5.49 11.03
C PRO A 185 -5.25 4.12 10.43
N SER A 186 -4.40 3.32 11.10
CA SER A 186 -4.04 1.98 10.64
C SER A 186 -5.25 1.04 10.52
N SER A 187 -6.37 1.30 11.21
CA SER A 187 -7.60 0.51 11.04
C SER A 187 -8.12 0.46 9.62
N VAL A 188 -7.97 1.54 8.84
CA VAL A 188 -8.43 1.56 7.43
C VAL A 188 -7.67 0.52 6.62
N ALA A 189 -6.34 0.45 6.79
CA ALA A 189 -5.49 -0.53 6.13
C ALA A 189 -5.77 -1.97 6.58
N VAL A 190 -6.00 -2.18 7.89
CA VAL A 190 -6.34 -3.51 8.41
C VAL A 190 -7.71 -3.96 7.89
N LEU A 191 -8.71 -3.08 7.82
CA LEU A 191 -10.03 -3.39 7.25
C LEU A 191 -9.94 -3.79 5.78
N GLU A 192 -9.19 -3.04 4.97
CA GLU A 192 -8.99 -3.38 3.56
C GLU A 192 -8.40 -4.79 3.43
N ARG A 193 -7.34 -5.11 4.19
CA ARG A 193 -6.71 -6.44 4.16
C ARG A 193 -7.56 -7.55 4.74
N LEU A 194 -8.35 -7.27 5.76
CA LEU A 194 -9.31 -8.23 6.31
C LEU A 194 -10.32 -8.70 5.26
N ILE A 195 -10.68 -7.82 4.32
CA ILE A 195 -11.66 -8.13 3.27
C ILE A 195 -10.97 -8.75 2.06
N SER A 196 -9.84 -8.20 1.61
CA SER A 196 -9.18 -8.61 0.37
C SER A 196 -8.24 -9.80 0.52
N ALA A 197 -7.64 -10.02 1.69
CA ALA A 197 -6.72 -11.13 1.93
C ALA A 197 -6.64 -11.56 3.42
N PRO A 198 -7.75 -12.04 4.00
CA PRO A 198 -7.83 -12.36 5.42
C PRO A 198 -6.82 -13.43 5.88
N SER A 199 -6.51 -14.42 5.04
CA SER A 199 -5.56 -15.49 5.37
C SER A 199 -4.12 -14.98 5.45
N ALA A 200 -3.68 -14.20 4.45
CA ALA A 200 -2.36 -13.59 4.44
C ALA A 200 -2.19 -12.62 5.60
N LEU A 201 -3.21 -11.81 5.88
CA LEU A 201 -3.17 -10.90 7.02
C LEU A 201 -3.00 -11.64 8.35
N ARG A 202 -3.68 -12.76 8.57
CA ARG A 202 -3.51 -13.53 9.82
C ARG A 202 -2.08 -14.07 9.99
N VAL A 203 -1.47 -14.57 8.91
CA VAL A 203 -0.09 -15.06 8.95
C VAL A 203 0.87 -13.94 9.35
N GLU A 204 0.80 -12.78 8.70
CA GLU A 204 1.65 -11.64 9.02
C GLU A 204 1.36 -11.08 10.43
N TRP A 205 0.10 -11.10 10.86
CA TRP A 205 -0.30 -10.66 12.20
C TRP A 205 0.28 -11.53 13.31
N GLU A 206 0.28 -12.85 13.10
CA GLU A 206 0.89 -13.83 14.01
C GLU A 206 2.42 -13.67 14.04
N GLN A 207 3.06 -13.44 12.89
CA GLN A 207 4.50 -13.20 12.81
C GLN A 207 4.93 -11.91 13.51
N ALA A 208 4.09 -10.87 13.48
CA ALA A 208 4.33 -9.61 14.19
C ALA A 208 3.95 -9.66 15.67
N GLU A 209 3.55 -10.84 16.20
CA GLU A 209 3.12 -11.04 17.59
C GLU A 209 1.99 -10.07 18.04
N LEU A 210 1.18 -9.60 17.08
CA LEU A 210 0.12 -8.64 17.35
C LEU A 210 -1.09 -9.32 18.02
N PRO A 211 -1.83 -8.64 18.92
CA PRO A 211 -2.95 -9.25 19.61
C PRO A 211 -4.04 -9.75 18.65
N PRO A 212 -4.42 -11.05 18.65
CA PRO A 212 -5.43 -11.58 17.74
C PRO A 212 -6.83 -10.99 17.99
N ALA A 213 -7.10 -10.62 19.26
CA ALA A 213 -8.34 -9.97 19.68
C ALA A 213 -8.62 -8.65 18.92
N TRP A 214 -7.60 -7.99 18.38
CA TRP A 214 -7.77 -6.77 17.57
C TRP A 214 -8.39 -7.08 16.21
N LEU A 215 -7.91 -8.12 15.52
CA LEU A 215 -8.51 -8.56 14.25
C LEU A 215 -9.95 -9.06 14.47
N GLU A 216 -10.18 -9.83 15.54
CA GLU A 216 -11.52 -10.31 15.90
C GLU A 216 -12.47 -9.16 16.25
N GLY A 217 -12.00 -8.19 17.04
CA GLY A 217 -12.75 -7.01 17.42
C GLY A 217 -13.13 -6.18 16.21
N LEU A 218 -12.16 -5.89 15.35
CA LEU A 218 -12.34 -5.12 14.12
C LEU A 218 -13.26 -5.84 13.13
N SER A 219 -13.08 -7.14 12.92
CA SER A 219 -13.95 -7.97 12.09
C SER A 219 -15.40 -7.96 12.62
N LYS A 220 -15.59 -8.15 13.93
CA LYS A 220 -16.94 -8.13 14.53
C LYS A 220 -17.61 -6.76 14.41
N ALA A 221 -16.86 -5.67 14.60
CA ALA A 221 -17.38 -4.31 14.40
C ALA A 221 -17.75 -4.07 12.93
N TRP A 222 -16.91 -4.53 12.00
CA TRP A 222 -17.17 -4.45 10.56
C TRP A 222 -18.48 -5.16 10.18
N HIS A 223 -18.68 -6.41 10.61
CA HIS A 223 -19.93 -7.15 10.35
C HIS A 223 -21.14 -6.48 11.01
N ALA A 224 -21.00 -5.93 12.21
CA ALA A 224 -22.09 -5.21 12.87
C ALA A 224 -22.48 -3.88 12.17
N SER A 225 -21.53 -3.26 11.45
CA SER A 225 -21.76 -2.04 10.65
C SER A 225 -22.38 -2.30 9.28
N GLU A 226 -22.46 -3.57 8.87
CA GLU A 226 -23.26 -4.05 7.75
C GLU A 226 -24.72 -3.90 8.16
N GLY A 227 -25.35 -2.81 7.72
CA GLY A 227 -26.70 -2.48 8.14
C GLY A 227 -27.62 -3.69 7.98
N THR A 228 -28.36 -3.99 9.05
CA THR A 228 -29.55 -4.81 8.99
C THR A 228 -30.48 -4.15 7.97
N ALA A 229 -30.66 -4.79 6.82
CA ALA A 229 -31.88 -4.60 6.06
C ALA A 229 -32.99 -5.23 6.91
N GLY A 230 -33.71 -4.41 7.66
CA GLY A 230 -34.79 -4.83 8.55
C GLY A 230 -35.30 -3.67 9.40
#